data_AF-A0A9X2J7F9-F1
#
_entry.id   AF-A0A9X2J7F9-F1
#
_cell.length_a   1.000
_cell.length_b   1.000
_cell.length_c   1.000
_cell.angle_alpha   90.00
_cell.angle_beta   90.00
_cell.angle_gamma   90.00
#
_symmetry.space_group_name_H-M   'P 1'
#
loop_
_entity.id
_entity.type
_entity.pdbx_description
1 polymer ?
#
loop_
_entity_poly.entity_id
_entity_poly.type
_entity_poly.pdbx_seq_one_letter_code
_entity_poly.pdbx_strand_id
1 'polypeptide(L)'
;YADHAVKVATAIRALGIKCLAADAYFSKVKFVSAIILAGFHIVEKLQIDTNLQWLYEGAYKGTGRPRKYNGRVDFDTDMHRFDCVGFLNEKT
;
A
#
# COMPACT_ATOMS: atom_id res chain seq x y z
N TYR A 1 0.55 -14.92 -11.18
CA TYR A 1 0.06 -13.56 -11.52
C TYR A 1 1.14 -12.50 -11.39
N ALA A 2 1.81 -12.35 -10.24
CA ALA A 2 2.91 -11.39 -10.08
C ALA A 2 4.02 -11.57 -11.14
N ASP A 3 4.46 -12.81 -11.40
CA ASP A 3 5.54 -13.07 -12.36
C ASP A 3 5.21 -12.59 -13.77
N HIS A 4 3.93 -12.70 -14.17
CA HIS A 4 3.51 -12.20 -15.47
C HIS A 4 3.59 -10.67 -15.52
N ALA A 5 3.06 -9.99 -14.50
CA ALA A 5 3.13 -8.53 -14.41
C ALA A 5 4.59 -8.02 -14.39
N VAL A 6 5.49 -8.72 -13.71
CA VAL A 6 6.92 -8.40 -13.71
C VAL A 6 7.54 -8.61 -15.10
N LYS A 7 7.21 -9.69 -15.80
CA LYS A 7 7.74 -9.95 -17.16
C LYS A 7 7.34 -8.86 -18.16
N VAL A 8 6.12 -8.35 -18.08
CA VAL A 8 5.65 -7.29 -18.98
C VAL A 8 5.95 -5.87 -18.48
N ALA A 9 6.51 -5.74 -17.28
CA ALA A 9 6.74 -4.46 -16.62
C ALA A 9 7.51 -3.47 -17.48
N THR A 10 8.60 -3.92 -18.10
CA THR A 10 9.46 -3.08 -18.95
C THR A 10 8.69 -2.50 -20.13
N ALA A 11 7.84 -3.30 -20.79
CA ALA A 11 7.05 -2.84 -21.93
C ALA A 11 5.98 -1.83 -21.50
N ILE A 12 5.25 -2.12 -20.41
CA ILE A 12 4.23 -1.21 -19.87
C ILE A 12 4.84 0.11 -19.42
N ARG A 13 6.01 0.07 -18.78
CA ARG A 13 6.74 1.28 -18.35
C ARG A 13 7.24 2.10 -19.53
N ALA A 14 7.64 1.45 -20.63
CA ALA A 14 8.02 2.15 -21.86
C ALA A 14 6.85 2.94 -22.47
N LEU A 15 5.61 2.55 -22.19
CA LEU A 15 4.40 3.30 -22.57
C LEU A 15 4.09 4.47 -21.61
N GLY A 16 4.92 4.73 -20.61
CA GLY A 16 4.74 5.80 -19.64
C GLY A 16 3.72 5.50 -18.53
N ILE A 17 3.22 4.26 -18.45
CA ILE A 17 2.27 3.83 -17.42
C ILE A 17 3.02 3.59 -16.10
N LYS A 18 2.57 4.25 -15.04
CA LYS A 18 3.21 4.21 -13.70
C LYS A 18 2.35 3.54 -12.63
N CYS A 19 1.04 3.53 -12.81
CA CYS A 19 0.09 3.02 -11.82
C CYS A 19 -0.69 1.84 -12.38
N LEU A 20 -0.82 0.79 -11.58
CA LEU A 20 -1.66 -0.38 -11.87
C LEU A 20 -2.87 -0.37 -10.93
N ALA A 21 -4.05 -0.53 -11.52
CA ALA A 21 -5.25 -0.78 -10.75
C ALA A 21 -5.42 -2.29 -10.54
N ALA A 22 -5.70 -2.71 -9.31
CA ALA A 22 -5.93 -4.13 -9.00
C ALA A 22 -7.16 -4.31 -8.11
N ASP A 23 -7.76 -5.49 -8.17
CA ASP A 23 -8.83 -5.87 -7.26
C ASP A 23 -8.29 -6.38 -5.92
N ALA A 24 -9.19 -6.61 -4.97
CA ALA A 24 -8.84 -7.07 -3.62
C ALA A 24 -8.23 -8.48 -3.55
N TYR A 25 -8.37 -9.29 -4.61
CA TYR A 25 -7.76 -10.61 -4.66
C TYR A 25 -6.22 -10.51 -4.70
N PHE A 26 -5.70 -9.42 -5.27
CA PHE A 26 -4.27 -9.18 -5.44
C PHE A 26 -3.58 -8.49 -4.26
N SER A 27 -4.29 -8.10 -3.21
CA SER A 27 -3.74 -7.38 -2.03
C SER A 27 -2.85 -8.22 -1.11
N LYS A 28 -2.33 -9.35 -1.60
CA LYS A 28 -1.39 -10.20 -0.88
C LYS A 28 0.00 -9.59 -0.96
N VAL A 29 0.70 -9.56 0.18
CA VAL A 29 2.06 -8.98 0.30
C VAL A 29 3.00 -9.44 -0.82
N LYS A 30 3.02 -10.74 -1.15
CA LYS A 30 3.90 -11.26 -2.22
C LYS A 30 3.64 -10.61 -3.58
N PHE A 31 2.38 -10.34 -3.91
CA PHE A 31 2.01 -9.69 -5.17
C PHE A 31 2.36 -8.20 -5.13
N VAL A 32 1.89 -7.50 -4.09
CA VAL A 32 2.12 -6.05 -3.92
C VAL A 32 3.61 -5.74 -3.92
N SER A 33 4.41 -6.50 -3.17
CA SER A 33 5.87 -6.34 -3.13
C SER A 33 6.52 -6.54 -4.50
N ALA A 34 6.09 -7.54 -5.27
CA ALA A 34 6.63 -7.79 -6.61
C ALA A 34 6.32 -6.64 -7.59
N ILE A 35 5.11 -6.07 -7.52
CA ILE A 35 4.71 -4.93 -8.36
C ILE A 35 5.48 -3.65 -8.00
N ILE A 36 5.65 -3.38 -6.70
CA ILE A 36 6.42 -2.24 -6.22
C ILE A 36 7.89 -2.38 -6.66
N LEU A 37 8.48 -3.57 -6.50
CA LEU A 37 9.85 -3.86 -6.94
C LEU A 37 10.01 -3.75 -8.47
N ALA A 38 8.94 -4.00 -9.24
CA ALA A 38 8.93 -3.78 -10.68
C ALA A 38 8.82 -2.29 -11.09
N GLY A 39 8.70 -1.38 -10.12
CA GLY A 39 8.69 0.06 -10.35
C GLY A 39 7.32 0.64 -10.67
N PHE A 40 6.25 -0.01 -10.24
CA PHE A 40 4.88 0.50 -10.35
C PHE A 40 4.31 0.95 -9.00
N HIS A 41 3.39 1.90 -9.05
CA HIS A 41 2.45 2.17 -7.98
C HIS A 41 1.22 1.30 -8.16
N ILE A 42 0.62 0.84 -7.07
CA ILE A 42 -0.61 0.04 -7.10
C ILE A 42 -1.74 0.80 -6.42
N VAL A 43 -2.89 0.82 -7.07
CA VAL A 43 -4.14 1.37 -6.54
C VAL A 43 -5.13 0.23 -6.50
N GLU A 44 -5.51 -0.20 -5.31
CA GLU A 44 -6.37 -1.37 -5.15
C GLU A 44 -7.43 -1.17 -4.08
N LYS A 45 -8.52 -1.91 -4.23
CA LYS A 45 -9.49 -2.09 -3.16
C LYS A 45 -8.95 -3.12 -2.18
N LEU A 46 -8.90 -2.82 -0.89
CA LEU A 46 -8.53 -3.81 0.12
C LEU A 46 -9.69 -4.77 0.43
N GLN A 47 -9.37 -5.97 0.91
CA GLN A 47 -10.37 -6.93 1.37
C GLN A 47 -11.09 -6.39 2.60
N ILE A 48 -12.37 -6.74 2.75
CA ILE A 48 -13.24 -6.23 3.83
C ILE A 48 -12.73 -6.59 5.23
N ASP A 49 -12.01 -7.70 5.35
CA ASP A 49 -11.44 -8.24 6.59
C ASP A 49 -10.01 -7.73 6.86
N THR A 50 -9.47 -6.85 6.01
CA THR A 50 -8.13 -6.29 6.20
C THR A 50 -8.12 -5.19 7.24
N ASN A 51 -7.26 -5.33 8.26
CA ASN A 51 -7.06 -4.30 9.27
C ASN A 51 -5.85 -3.42 8.92
N LEU A 52 -6.09 -2.12 8.75
CA LEU A 52 -5.02 -1.12 8.66
C LEU A 52 -4.37 -0.94 10.04
N GLN A 53 -3.04 -0.90 10.07
CA GLN A 53 -2.26 -0.75 11.31
C GLN A 53 -1.20 0.34 11.15
N TRP A 54 -1.04 1.14 12.19
CA TRP A 54 0.05 2.10 12.27
C TRP A 54 1.39 1.38 12.43
N LEU A 55 2.44 1.88 11.78
CA LEU A 55 3.80 1.40 12.05
C LEU A 55 4.24 1.86 13.44
N TYR A 56 4.95 1.01 14.17
CA TYR A 56 5.56 1.41 15.43
C TYR A 56 6.91 2.07 15.18
N GLU A 57 7.00 3.37 15.49
CA GLU A 57 8.21 4.19 15.29
C GLU A 57 9.01 4.40 16.60
N GLY A 58 8.52 3.87 17.71
CA GLY A 58 9.18 4.01 19.01
C GLY A 58 10.43 3.13 19.14
N ALA A 59 11.26 3.45 20.14
CA ALA A 59 12.44 2.65 20.44
C ALA A 59 12.06 1.22 20.86
N TYR A 60 12.92 0.27 20.49
CA TYR A 60 12.83 -1.11 20.95
C TYR A 60 13.28 -1.21 22.42
N LYS A 61 12.45 -1.83 23.26
CA LYS A 61 12.70 -1.95 24.71
C LYS A 61 13.83 -2.91 25.10
N GLY A 62 14.46 -3.60 24.14
CA GLY A 62 15.54 -4.55 24.40
C GLY A 62 15.07 -5.96 24.77
N THR A 63 13.78 -6.16 25.04
CA THR A 63 13.21 -7.45 25.45
C THR A 63 12.16 -7.98 24.46
N GLY A 64 12.29 -9.24 24.05
CA GLY A 64 11.31 -9.95 23.23
C GLY A 64 11.37 -9.61 21.74
N ARG A 65 10.27 -9.84 21.00
CA ARG A 65 10.21 -9.45 19.59
C ARG A 65 9.97 -7.94 19.51
N PRO A 66 10.73 -7.17 18.71
CA PRO A 66 10.44 -5.76 18.46
C PRO A 66 9.00 -5.56 18.01
N ARG A 67 8.35 -4.55 18.61
CA ARG A 67 6.98 -4.18 18.25
C ARG A 67 6.97 -3.64 16.81
N LYS A 68 6.15 -4.22 15.95
CA LYS A 68 6.02 -3.80 14.55
C LYS A 68 4.95 -2.75 14.33
N TYR A 69 3.84 -2.84 15.06
CA TYR A 69 2.66 -2.00 14.84
C TYR A 69 2.22 -1.25 16.09
N ASN A 70 1.72 -0.04 15.91
CA ASN A 70 1.21 0.85 16.94
C ASN A 70 -0.32 0.85 17.03
N GLY A 71 -0.94 -0.32 16.82
CA GLY A 71 -2.39 -0.48 16.87
C GLY A 71 -3.09 -0.34 15.52
N ARG A 72 -4.40 -0.60 15.52
CA ARG A 72 -5.28 -0.47 14.35
C ARG A 72 -5.54 1.02 14.08
N VAL A 73 -5.68 1.38 12.81
CA VAL A 73 -6.14 2.70 12.41
C VAL A 73 -7.61 2.87 12.78
N ASP A 74 -7.91 3.96 13.47
CA ASP A 74 -9.26 4.43 13.73
C ASP A 74 -9.52 5.74 12.96
N PHE A 75 -10.43 5.71 12.00
CA PHE A 75 -10.70 6.87 11.15
C PHE A 75 -11.40 8.02 11.87
N ASP A 76 -12.06 7.77 13.00
CA ASP A 76 -12.74 8.81 13.76
C ASP A 76 -11.75 9.62 14.61
N THR A 77 -10.70 8.96 15.11
CA THR A 77 -9.76 9.56 16.06
C THR A 77 -8.37 9.82 15.47
N ASP A 78 -7.90 9.01 14.52
CA ASP A 78 -6.54 9.09 13.97
C ASP A 78 -6.44 9.95 12.70
N MET A 79 -7.50 10.66 12.28
CA MET A 79 -7.46 11.47 11.06
C MET A 79 -6.30 12.49 11.05
N HIS A 80 -5.93 12.99 12.23
CA HIS A 80 -4.79 13.91 12.43
C HIS A 80 -3.42 13.30 12.11
N ARG A 81 -3.29 11.98 11.99
CA ARG A 81 -2.05 11.28 11.64
C ARG A 81 -1.82 11.16 10.13
N PHE A 82 -2.84 11.43 9.32
CA PHE A 82 -2.75 11.38 7.87
C PHE A 82 -2.34 12.73 7.30
N ASP A 83 -1.48 12.71 6.28
CA ASP A 83 -1.17 13.88 5.49
C ASP A 83 -2.35 14.23 4.57
N CYS A 84 -2.84 15.47 4.66
CA CYS A 84 -3.82 15.98 3.70
C CYS A 84 -3.10 16.43 2.42
N VAL A 85 -3.22 15.62 1.36
CA VAL A 85 -2.61 15.88 0.05
C VAL A 85 -3.44 16.79 -0.88
N GLY A 86 -4.60 17.26 -0.41
CA GLY A 86 -5.45 18.22 -1.12
C GLY A 86 -6.89 17.74 -1.30
N PHE A 87 -7.71 18.59 -1.92
CA PHE A 87 -9.09 18.28 -2.26
C PHE A 87 -9.18 17.86 -3.72
N LEU A 88 -9.94 16.79 -3.98
CA LEU A 88 -10.40 16.47 -5.32
C LEU A 88 -11.39 17.55 -5.72
N ASN A 89 -10.93 18.55 -6.46
CA ASN A 89 -11.84 19.43 -7.15
C ASN A 89 -12.62 18.57 -8.14
N GLU A 90 -13.95 18.52 -7.98
CA GLU A 90 -14.83 18.00 -9.02
C GLU A 90 -14.50 18.77 -10.30
N LYS A 91 -13.81 18.12 -11.24
CA LYS A 91 -13.58 18.71 -12.54
C LYS A 91 -14.88 18.61 -13.33
N THR A 92 -15.42 19.78 -13.65
CA THR A 92 -16.26 20.11 -14.83
C THR A 92 -15.93 19.22 -16.03
#